data_AF-A0A6G7Y980-F1
#
_entry.id   AF-A0A6G7Y980-F1
#
_cell.length_a   1.000
_cell.length_b   1.000
_cell.length_c   1.000
_cell.angle_alpha   90.00
_cell.angle_beta   90.00
_cell.angle_gamma   90.00
#
_symmetry.space_group_name_H-M   'P 1'
#
loop_
_entity.id
_entity.type
_entity.pdbx_description
1 polymer ?
#
loop_
_entity_poly.entity_id
_entity_poly.type
_entity_poly.pdbx_seq_one_letter_code
_entity_poly.pdbx_strand_id
1 'polypeptide(L)'
;MHSALSSAGPGDTIYLHAGTYTGQFRASNNGSAGNPIKIQGEWREGVFLQTGSTNKGSGTALTITGDWWVVNHVTLQNSSKGVVLDGSNRTVLDYITVTNVGDEAVHFMRCSSDNELKWSLIQGTGKAQPGFGEGVYVGSSETKWGSDGYACNGGMDQSNNNNIHHNTIRDTTAEGADLKEGTYGGRLTDNLFERTGTSGDTSADSAIDVKGNYWYVGHNTIGQPRGANVDGIQTHRIKTYSNDGNVIDANTIWDYWSGYGIKVTNNAGNNVVTCSNQVPHMASSKLSNIGCS
;
A
#
# COMPACT_ATOMS: atom_id res chain seq x y z
N MET A 1 -23.62 -4.92 10.41
CA MET A 1 -22.38 -5.37 9.73
C MET A 1 -21.75 -6.58 10.40
N HIS A 2 -21.45 -6.57 11.72
CA HIS A 2 -20.83 -7.72 12.41
C HIS A 2 -21.50 -9.07 12.13
N SER A 3 -22.83 -9.18 12.33
CA SER A 3 -23.54 -10.45 12.08
C SER A 3 -23.44 -10.90 10.63
N ALA A 4 -23.56 -9.98 9.67
CA ALA A 4 -23.45 -10.29 8.25
C ALA A 4 -22.05 -10.81 7.88
N LEU A 5 -20.99 -10.20 8.42
CA LEU A 5 -19.62 -10.67 8.21
C LEU A 5 -19.39 -12.06 8.80
N SER A 6 -19.96 -12.34 9.99
CA SER A 6 -19.81 -13.66 10.62
C SER A 6 -20.57 -14.78 9.90
N SER A 7 -21.67 -14.46 9.22
CA SER A 7 -22.52 -15.44 8.54
C SER A 7 -22.23 -15.61 7.05
N ALA A 8 -21.54 -14.65 6.42
CA ALA A 8 -21.34 -14.66 4.97
C ALA A 8 -20.50 -15.86 4.53
N GLY A 9 -20.97 -16.57 3.50
CA GLY A 9 -20.27 -17.67 2.84
C GLY A 9 -19.95 -17.36 1.37
N PRO A 10 -19.27 -18.31 0.67
CA PRO A 10 -18.92 -18.16 -0.73
C PRO A 10 -20.10 -17.74 -1.61
N GLY A 11 -19.95 -16.64 -2.36
CA GLY A 11 -20.96 -16.11 -3.27
C GLY A 11 -21.91 -15.09 -2.64
N ASP A 12 -21.92 -14.95 -1.32
CA ASP A 12 -22.75 -13.95 -0.64
C ASP A 12 -22.26 -12.52 -0.93
N THR A 13 -23.21 -11.58 -0.95
CA THR A 13 -22.93 -10.15 -1.01
C THR A 13 -23.58 -9.44 0.17
N ILE A 14 -22.75 -8.76 0.96
CA ILE A 14 -23.16 -7.87 2.04
C ILE A 14 -23.33 -6.48 1.43
N TYR A 15 -24.56 -6.08 1.17
CA TYR A 15 -24.88 -4.72 0.71
C TYR A 15 -24.92 -3.75 1.90
N LEU A 16 -24.19 -2.64 1.79
CA LEU A 16 -24.17 -1.57 2.76
C LEU A 16 -24.83 -0.32 2.15
N HIS A 17 -25.85 0.19 2.82
CA HIS A 17 -26.49 1.45 2.46
C HIS A 17 -25.69 2.63 2.99
N ALA A 18 -25.89 3.82 2.41
CA ALA A 18 -25.33 5.05 2.95
C ALA A 18 -25.60 5.16 4.46
N GLY A 19 -24.53 5.41 5.22
CA GLY A 19 -24.54 5.44 6.66
C GLY A 19 -23.14 5.26 7.24
N THR A 20 -23.04 5.58 8.52
CA THR A 20 -21.81 5.39 9.30
C THR A 20 -21.92 4.12 10.14
N TYR A 21 -21.02 3.19 9.88
CA TYR A 21 -20.85 1.95 10.61
C TYR A 21 -19.64 2.11 11.54
N THR A 22 -19.90 2.27 12.82
CA THR A 22 -18.86 2.41 13.84
C THR A 22 -18.57 1.07 14.50
N GLY A 23 -17.33 0.59 14.41
CA GLY A 23 -16.87 -0.68 14.96
C GLY A 23 -15.53 -1.12 14.36
N GLN A 24 -14.95 -2.17 14.92
CA GLN A 24 -13.81 -2.87 14.30
C GLN A 24 -14.35 -4.07 13.53
N PHE A 25 -14.41 -3.97 12.20
CA PHE A 25 -15.02 -5.01 11.37
C PHE A 25 -14.00 -6.05 10.96
N ARG A 26 -14.39 -7.34 11.03
CA ARG A 26 -13.52 -8.45 10.66
C ARG A 26 -14.21 -9.37 9.63
N ALA A 27 -13.58 -9.53 8.48
CA ALA A 27 -14.03 -10.39 7.39
C ALA A 27 -13.16 -11.66 7.36
N SER A 28 -13.67 -12.76 7.93
CA SER A 28 -12.85 -13.93 8.27
C SER A 28 -13.17 -15.21 7.53
N ASN A 29 -14.37 -15.31 6.95
CA ASN A 29 -14.76 -16.49 6.19
C ASN A 29 -14.09 -16.48 4.82
N ASN A 30 -13.85 -17.65 4.23
CA ASN A 30 -13.23 -17.76 2.92
C ASN A 30 -14.30 -17.79 1.83
N GLY A 31 -14.08 -17.01 0.77
CA GLY A 31 -14.74 -17.23 -0.52
C GLY A 31 -14.02 -18.31 -1.34
N SER A 32 -14.27 -18.31 -2.64
CA SER A 32 -13.55 -19.16 -3.60
C SER A 32 -13.44 -18.46 -4.96
N ALA A 33 -12.57 -18.96 -5.84
CA ALA A 33 -12.31 -18.37 -7.16
C ALA A 33 -13.57 -18.10 -8.01
N GLY A 34 -14.58 -18.95 -7.92
CA GLY A 34 -15.86 -18.76 -8.62
C GLY A 34 -16.94 -18.07 -7.80
N ASN A 35 -16.80 -18.04 -6.46
CA ASN A 35 -17.80 -17.53 -5.53
C ASN A 35 -17.11 -16.71 -4.43
N PRO A 36 -16.58 -15.51 -4.75
CA PRO A 36 -16.01 -14.63 -3.75
C PRO A 36 -17.10 -14.11 -2.80
N ILE A 37 -16.71 -13.73 -1.58
CA ILE A 37 -17.61 -13.03 -0.65
C ILE A 37 -17.45 -11.53 -0.89
N LYS A 38 -18.56 -10.79 -0.99
CA LYS A 38 -18.51 -9.37 -1.35
C LYS A 38 -19.00 -8.46 -0.23
N ILE A 39 -18.29 -7.36 0.01
CA ILE A 39 -18.80 -6.19 0.73
C ILE A 39 -19.03 -5.11 -0.33
N GLN A 40 -20.29 -4.76 -0.55
CA GLN A 40 -20.71 -3.83 -1.58
C GLN A 40 -21.35 -2.60 -0.92
N GLY A 41 -20.63 -1.49 -0.88
CA GLY A 41 -21.23 -0.20 -0.56
C GLY A 41 -22.13 0.30 -1.69
N GLU A 42 -23.08 1.16 -1.34
CA GLU A 42 -23.84 1.93 -2.31
C GLU A 42 -22.88 2.72 -3.22
N TRP A 43 -23.14 2.75 -4.53
CA TRP A 43 -22.22 3.35 -5.53
C TRP A 43 -21.94 4.85 -5.31
N ARG A 44 -22.76 5.53 -4.51
CA ARG A 44 -22.60 6.95 -4.16
C ARG A 44 -21.82 7.08 -2.86
N GLU A 45 -21.08 8.17 -2.72
CA GLU A 45 -20.45 8.52 -1.45
C GLU A 45 -21.49 8.46 -0.31
N GLY A 46 -21.12 7.81 0.80
CA GLY A 46 -22.02 7.72 1.95
C GLY A 46 -21.83 6.50 2.85
N VAL A 47 -21.14 5.45 2.41
CA VAL A 47 -20.85 4.27 3.26
C VAL A 47 -19.53 4.46 3.99
N PHE A 48 -19.59 4.72 5.30
CA PHE A 48 -18.40 4.98 6.12
C PHE A 48 -18.17 3.84 7.13
N LEU A 49 -16.99 3.24 7.09
CA LEU A 49 -16.50 2.30 8.10
C LEU A 49 -15.47 3.02 8.98
N GLN A 50 -15.65 2.99 10.30
CA GLN A 50 -14.75 3.69 11.22
C GLN A 50 -14.71 3.07 12.61
N THR A 51 -13.64 3.35 13.36
CA THR A 51 -13.57 3.09 14.81
C THR A 51 -13.89 4.34 15.63
N GLY A 52 -13.90 5.52 15.00
CA GLY A 52 -14.30 6.80 15.60
C GLY A 52 -13.13 7.61 16.18
N SER A 53 -11.89 7.16 16.01
CA SER A 53 -10.69 7.86 16.48
C SER A 53 -9.50 7.50 15.60
N THR A 54 -8.63 8.47 15.33
CA THR A 54 -7.34 8.23 14.67
C THR A 54 -6.22 7.93 15.65
N ASN A 55 -6.47 7.93 16.97
CA ASN A 55 -5.41 7.75 17.95
C ASN A 55 -4.72 6.38 17.80
N LYS A 56 -3.43 6.32 18.13
CA LYS A 56 -2.67 5.08 18.18
C LYS A 56 -3.43 4.01 18.99
N GLY A 57 -3.64 2.85 18.37
CA GLY A 57 -4.29 1.71 19.03
C GLY A 57 -5.83 1.76 19.04
N SER A 58 -6.45 2.73 18.37
CA SER A 58 -7.91 2.83 18.23
C SER A 58 -8.52 1.78 17.28
N GLY A 59 -7.69 0.91 16.69
CA GLY A 59 -8.10 -0.22 15.84
C GLY A 59 -8.19 0.11 14.36
N THR A 60 -8.42 -0.94 13.58
CA THR A 60 -8.57 -0.90 12.12
C THR A 60 -10.05 -0.85 11.76
N ALA A 61 -10.43 -0.05 10.77
CA ALA A 61 -11.83 0.01 10.32
C ALA A 61 -12.27 -1.35 9.72
N LEU A 62 -11.44 -1.98 8.89
CA LEU A 62 -11.69 -3.31 8.34
C LEU A 62 -10.43 -4.19 8.39
N THR A 63 -10.52 -5.36 9.02
CA THR A 63 -9.50 -6.42 8.94
C THR A 63 -10.03 -7.61 8.16
N ILE A 64 -9.34 -8.01 7.11
CA ILE A 64 -9.70 -9.14 6.26
C ILE A 64 -8.67 -10.25 6.51
N THR A 65 -9.15 -11.40 6.97
CA THR A 65 -8.31 -12.58 7.23
C THR A 65 -8.74 -13.81 6.43
N GLY A 66 -9.89 -13.74 5.76
CA GLY A 66 -10.33 -14.78 4.84
C GLY A 66 -9.85 -14.51 3.42
N ASP A 67 -9.81 -15.54 2.59
CA ASP A 67 -9.45 -15.47 1.17
C ASP A 67 -10.65 -15.09 0.29
N TRP A 68 -10.38 -14.62 -0.93
CA TRP A 68 -11.38 -14.36 -1.97
C TRP A 68 -12.49 -13.39 -1.55
N TRP A 69 -12.12 -12.29 -0.90
CA TRP A 69 -13.04 -11.18 -0.67
C TRP A 69 -13.01 -10.18 -1.82
N VAL A 70 -14.14 -9.53 -2.07
CA VAL A 70 -14.20 -8.31 -2.89
C VAL A 70 -14.82 -7.22 -2.03
N VAL A 71 -14.14 -6.09 -1.88
CA VAL A 71 -14.63 -4.94 -1.13
C VAL A 71 -14.70 -3.76 -2.07
N ASN A 72 -15.89 -3.17 -2.22
CA ASN A 72 -16.06 -2.02 -3.10
C ASN A 72 -17.02 -0.94 -2.60
N HIS A 73 -16.75 0.30 -3.03
CA HIS A 73 -17.51 1.52 -2.72
C HIS A 73 -17.74 1.76 -1.22
N VAL A 74 -16.70 1.56 -0.41
CA VAL A 74 -16.71 1.94 1.01
C VAL A 74 -15.63 2.97 1.30
N THR A 75 -15.92 3.87 2.23
CA THR A 75 -14.96 4.81 2.79
C THR A 75 -14.52 4.36 4.16
N LEU A 76 -13.24 4.06 4.34
CA LEU A 76 -12.64 3.73 5.63
C LEU A 76 -11.98 4.98 6.21
N GLN A 77 -12.42 5.41 7.40
CA GLN A 77 -11.95 6.67 7.96
C GLN A 77 -11.97 6.70 9.49
N ASN A 78 -11.34 7.72 10.09
CA ASN A 78 -11.38 7.96 11.54
C ASN A 78 -11.01 6.70 12.34
N SER A 79 -9.90 6.08 11.96
CA SER A 79 -9.37 4.85 12.55
C SER A 79 -7.86 4.92 12.68
N SER A 80 -7.25 4.07 13.51
CA SER A 80 -5.78 3.92 13.54
C SER A 80 -5.31 3.51 12.15
N LYS A 81 -5.93 2.48 11.57
CA LYS A 81 -5.60 1.98 10.23
C LYS A 81 -6.88 1.87 9.40
N GLY A 82 -6.77 2.00 8.08
CA GLY A 82 -7.91 1.86 7.17
C GLY A 82 -8.35 0.41 7.03
N VAL A 83 -7.67 -0.31 6.14
CA VAL A 83 -7.90 -1.75 5.88
C VAL A 83 -6.62 -2.54 6.01
N VAL A 84 -6.69 -3.68 6.71
CA VAL A 84 -5.58 -4.61 6.87
C VAL A 84 -5.99 -5.96 6.30
N LEU A 85 -5.23 -6.47 5.34
CA LEU A 85 -5.26 -7.86 4.91
C LEU A 85 -4.21 -8.61 5.72
N ASP A 86 -4.67 -9.53 6.56
CA ASP A 86 -3.87 -10.26 7.54
C ASP A 86 -4.00 -11.75 7.26
N GLY A 87 -3.06 -12.27 6.47
CA GLY A 87 -3.08 -13.62 5.91
C GLY A 87 -4.15 -13.85 4.83
N SER A 88 -4.69 -12.78 4.22
CA SER A 88 -5.76 -12.86 3.22
C SER A 88 -5.18 -12.93 1.80
N ASN A 89 -5.70 -13.85 0.98
CA ASN A 89 -5.24 -14.08 -0.38
C ASN A 89 -6.36 -13.93 -1.41
N ARG A 90 -6.01 -13.49 -2.62
CA ARG A 90 -6.97 -13.22 -3.72
C ARG A 90 -8.11 -12.30 -3.32
N THR A 91 -7.85 -11.37 -2.40
CA THR A 91 -8.78 -10.31 -2.04
C THR A 91 -8.62 -9.12 -2.98
N VAL A 92 -9.74 -8.56 -3.41
CA VAL A 92 -9.79 -7.38 -4.28
C VAL A 92 -10.40 -6.22 -3.50
N LEU A 93 -9.64 -5.13 -3.39
CA LEU A 93 -10.10 -3.83 -2.93
C LEU A 93 -10.29 -2.93 -4.16
N ASP A 94 -11.54 -2.57 -4.47
CA ASP A 94 -11.89 -1.89 -5.73
C ASP A 94 -12.77 -0.67 -5.46
N TYR A 95 -12.39 0.51 -5.96
CA TYR A 95 -13.11 1.76 -5.68
C TYR A 95 -13.36 2.01 -4.18
N ILE A 96 -12.37 1.73 -3.33
CA ILE A 96 -12.44 2.11 -1.92
C ILE A 96 -11.85 3.51 -1.73
N THR A 97 -12.28 4.19 -0.67
CA THR A 97 -11.60 5.39 -0.18
C THR A 97 -11.04 5.12 1.21
N VAL A 98 -9.78 5.44 1.44
CA VAL A 98 -9.20 5.47 2.80
C VAL A 98 -8.78 6.89 3.11
N THR A 99 -9.35 7.49 4.15
CA THR A 99 -9.07 8.89 4.51
C THR A 99 -9.02 9.14 6.00
N ASN A 100 -8.20 10.10 6.44
CA ASN A 100 -8.11 10.51 7.83
C ASN A 100 -7.87 9.33 8.80
N VAL A 101 -6.73 8.67 8.63
CA VAL A 101 -6.30 7.53 9.46
C VAL A 101 -5.05 7.87 10.27
N GLY A 102 -4.91 7.25 11.43
CA GLY A 102 -3.85 7.51 12.40
C GLY A 102 -2.46 7.08 11.96
N ASP A 103 -2.40 5.93 11.30
CA ASP A 103 -1.21 5.24 10.82
C ASP A 103 -1.44 4.97 9.30
N GLU A 104 -1.17 3.75 8.83
CA GLU A 104 -1.22 3.39 7.42
C GLU A 104 -2.64 3.11 6.91
N ALA A 105 -2.86 3.39 5.63
CA ALA A 105 -4.18 3.25 5.01
C ALA A 105 -4.52 1.81 4.61
N VAL A 106 -3.68 1.17 3.80
CA VAL A 106 -3.85 -0.22 3.34
C VAL A 106 -2.61 -1.03 3.70
N HIS A 107 -2.78 -2.14 4.41
CA HIS A 107 -1.67 -3.00 4.81
C HIS A 107 -1.91 -4.45 4.38
N PHE A 108 -1.00 -5.01 3.57
CA PHE A 108 -0.93 -6.43 3.24
C PHE A 108 0.13 -7.06 4.13
N MET A 109 -0.26 -7.89 5.09
CA MET A 109 0.67 -8.49 6.05
C MET A 109 0.44 -9.98 6.25
N ARG A 110 1.41 -10.63 6.89
CA ARG A 110 1.36 -12.05 7.25
C ARG A 110 1.04 -12.93 6.04
N CYS A 111 1.75 -12.66 4.95
CA CYS A 111 1.68 -13.43 3.70
C CYS A 111 0.37 -13.29 2.94
N SER A 112 -0.24 -12.12 3.05
CA SER A 112 -1.37 -11.74 2.20
C SER A 112 -0.89 -11.60 0.76
N SER A 113 -1.24 -12.57 -0.08
CA SER A 113 -0.69 -12.72 -1.43
C SER A 113 -1.74 -12.77 -2.53
N ASP A 114 -1.31 -12.48 -3.76
CA ASP A 114 -2.16 -12.47 -4.95
C ASP A 114 -3.40 -11.55 -4.80
N ASN A 115 -3.29 -10.49 -4.00
CA ASN A 115 -4.37 -9.52 -3.80
C ASN A 115 -4.30 -8.39 -4.81
N GLU A 116 -5.39 -7.64 -4.94
CA GLU A 116 -5.50 -6.51 -5.84
C GLU A 116 -6.05 -5.27 -5.11
N LEU A 117 -5.40 -4.12 -5.27
CA LEU A 117 -5.92 -2.82 -4.87
C LEU A 117 -6.00 -1.93 -6.10
N LYS A 118 -7.21 -1.52 -6.47
CA LYS A 118 -7.42 -0.75 -7.69
C LYS A 118 -8.48 0.34 -7.62
N TRP A 119 -8.34 1.32 -8.50
CA TRP A 119 -9.29 2.42 -8.72
C TRP A 119 -9.68 3.15 -7.43
N SER A 120 -8.80 3.17 -6.45
CA SER A 120 -9.08 3.63 -5.09
C SER A 120 -8.43 4.99 -4.80
N LEU A 121 -8.98 5.70 -3.82
CA LEU A 121 -8.43 6.94 -3.30
C LEU A 121 -7.88 6.72 -1.90
N ILE A 122 -6.60 7.02 -1.69
CA ILE A 122 -5.96 6.98 -0.39
C ILE A 122 -5.44 8.38 -0.08
N GLN A 123 -5.85 8.95 1.06
CA GLN A 123 -5.39 10.28 1.44
C GLN A 123 -5.35 10.56 2.94
N GLY A 124 -4.43 11.42 3.39
CA GLY A 124 -4.46 11.93 4.76
C GLY A 124 -4.21 10.86 5.82
N THR A 125 -3.11 10.14 5.70
CA THR A 125 -2.64 9.11 6.64
C THR A 125 -1.74 9.71 7.73
N GLY A 126 -1.34 8.90 8.71
CA GLY A 126 -0.35 9.28 9.73
C GLY A 126 -0.78 10.38 10.70
N LYS A 127 -2.09 10.52 10.98
CA LYS A 127 -2.63 11.55 11.89
C LYS A 127 -2.22 11.38 13.35
N ALA A 128 -1.86 10.16 13.77
CA ALA A 128 -1.37 9.87 15.10
C ALA A 128 0.13 9.61 15.13
N GLN A 129 0.66 8.91 14.14
CA GLN A 129 2.08 8.60 14.05
C GLN A 129 2.58 8.86 12.62
N PRO A 130 3.21 10.03 12.37
CA PRO A 130 3.62 10.42 11.02
C PRO A 130 4.55 9.41 10.32
N GLY A 131 5.46 8.77 11.07
CA GLY A 131 6.35 7.72 10.57
C GLY A 131 5.71 6.35 10.29
N PHE A 132 4.43 6.17 10.62
CA PHE A 132 3.66 4.97 10.23
C PHE A 132 2.48 5.32 9.34
N GLY A 133 2.57 6.46 8.63
CA GLY A 133 1.49 6.99 7.82
C GLY A 133 1.60 6.63 6.36
N GLU A 134 1.92 5.38 6.02
CA GLU A 134 2.04 4.94 4.63
C GLU A 134 0.67 4.89 3.95
N GLY A 135 0.63 5.19 2.65
CA GLY A 135 -0.58 4.97 1.84
C GLY A 135 -0.86 3.49 1.68
N VAL A 136 0.12 2.76 1.16
CA VAL A 136 0.09 1.31 0.96
C VAL A 136 1.33 0.69 1.58
N TYR A 137 1.15 -0.29 2.45
CA TYR A 137 2.22 -1.02 3.12
C TYR A 137 2.12 -2.50 2.73
N VAL A 138 3.15 -3.06 2.12
CA VAL A 138 3.17 -4.48 1.70
C VAL A 138 4.28 -5.24 2.42
N GLY A 139 3.91 -6.32 3.12
CA GLY A 139 4.81 -7.13 3.93
C GLY A 139 5.02 -6.54 5.32
N SER A 140 6.22 -6.73 5.87
CA SER A 140 6.60 -6.14 7.16
C SER A 140 8.10 -6.00 7.32
N SER A 141 8.52 -5.13 8.24
CA SER A 141 9.93 -5.02 8.60
C SER A 141 10.45 -6.36 9.12
N GLU A 142 11.68 -6.71 8.76
CA GLU A 142 12.36 -7.95 9.17
C GLU A 142 12.40 -8.16 10.69
N THR A 143 12.45 -7.05 11.43
CA THR A 143 12.43 -7.05 12.90
C THR A 143 11.14 -7.62 13.48
N LYS A 144 10.05 -7.64 12.70
CA LYS A 144 8.70 -8.08 13.10
C LYS A 144 8.40 -9.54 12.78
N TRP A 145 9.20 -10.16 11.92
CA TRP A 145 8.95 -11.53 11.45
C TRP A 145 8.94 -12.53 12.61
N GLY A 146 9.94 -12.46 13.49
CA GLY A 146 10.02 -13.30 14.69
C GLY A 146 9.29 -12.71 15.89
N SER A 147 9.57 -11.46 16.23
CA SER A 147 9.12 -10.82 17.48
C SER A 147 7.60 -10.65 17.57
N ASP A 148 6.98 -10.23 16.48
CA ASP A 148 5.55 -9.94 16.41
C ASP A 148 4.77 -11.04 15.64
N GLY A 149 5.47 -12.11 15.25
CA GLY A 149 4.89 -13.26 14.55
C GLY A 149 4.32 -12.90 13.17
N TYR A 150 4.98 -12.00 12.44
CA TYR A 150 4.54 -11.60 11.10
C TYR A 150 5.09 -12.52 9.99
N ALA A 151 6.03 -13.39 10.34
CA ALA A 151 6.50 -14.44 9.44
C ALA A 151 5.41 -15.46 9.10
N CYS A 152 5.48 -16.00 7.90
CA CYS A 152 4.85 -17.29 7.56
C CYS A 152 5.94 -18.33 7.21
N ASN A 153 5.69 -19.14 6.19
CA ASN A 153 6.64 -20.14 5.70
C ASN A 153 7.97 -19.48 5.31
N GLY A 154 9.08 -20.09 5.73
CA GLY A 154 10.42 -19.56 5.46
C GLY A 154 10.86 -18.42 6.39
N GLY A 155 10.08 -18.08 7.43
CA GLY A 155 10.51 -17.15 8.48
C GLY A 155 10.45 -15.66 8.10
N MET A 156 9.72 -15.33 7.04
CA MET A 156 9.56 -13.96 6.53
C MET A 156 8.09 -13.66 6.23
N ASP A 157 7.74 -12.39 6.16
CA ASP A 157 6.44 -11.97 5.63
C ASP A 157 6.47 -11.98 4.09
N GLN A 158 5.96 -13.07 3.54
CA GLN A 158 5.89 -13.36 2.10
C GLN A 158 4.59 -12.84 1.48
N SER A 159 4.24 -11.56 1.71
CA SER A 159 3.06 -10.92 1.10
C SER A 159 3.33 -10.61 -0.39
N ASN A 160 3.21 -11.65 -1.21
CA ASN A 160 3.75 -11.70 -2.57
C ASN A 160 2.70 -11.45 -3.66
N ASN A 161 3.16 -11.08 -4.86
CA ASN A 161 2.34 -10.96 -6.07
C ASN A 161 1.12 -10.04 -5.92
N ASN A 162 1.17 -9.09 -4.98
CA ASN A 162 0.10 -8.11 -4.82
C ASN A 162 0.14 -7.11 -5.98
N ASN A 163 -1.03 -6.83 -6.56
CA ASN A 163 -1.21 -5.94 -7.71
C ASN A 163 -1.89 -4.64 -7.26
N ILE A 164 -1.16 -3.54 -7.26
CA ILE A 164 -1.63 -2.24 -6.78
C ILE A 164 -1.62 -1.27 -7.95
N HIS A 165 -2.80 -0.92 -8.47
CA HIS A 165 -2.85 -0.14 -9.71
C HIS A 165 -4.01 0.84 -9.86
N HIS A 166 -3.80 1.88 -10.66
CA HIS A 166 -4.85 2.87 -10.98
C HIS A 166 -5.43 3.58 -9.74
N ASN A 167 -4.64 3.72 -8.68
CA ASN A 167 -5.04 4.42 -7.47
C ASN A 167 -4.54 5.87 -7.47
N THR A 168 -5.22 6.73 -6.73
CA THR A 168 -4.70 8.04 -6.35
C THR A 168 -4.28 7.99 -4.88
N ILE A 169 -3.01 8.22 -4.60
CA ILE A 169 -2.42 8.16 -3.26
C ILE A 169 -1.78 9.51 -2.97
N ARG A 170 -2.29 10.23 -1.97
CA ARG A 170 -1.85 11.60 -1.70
C ARG A 170 -1.87 12.00 -0.25
N ASP A 171 -1.14 13.06 0.09
CA ASP A 171 -1.15 13.64 1.44
C ASP A 171 -0.83 12.60 2.53
N THR A 172 0.19 11.78 2.28
CA THR A 172 0.70 10.78 3.22
C THR A 172 1.90 11.34 3.99
N THR A 173 1.99 11.04 5.28
CA THR A 173 3.12 11.49 6.10
C THR A 173 4.34 10.61 5.96
N ALA A 174 4.14 9.31 5.69
CA ALA A 174 5.19 8.41 5.22
C ALA A 174 5.03 8.15 3.72
N GLU A 175 5.73 7.15 3.17
CA GLU A 175 5.68 6.79 1.75
C GLU A 175 4.24 6.63 1.23
N GLY A 176 4.03 6.96 -0.04
CA GLY A 176 2.79 6.59 -0.71
C GLY A 176 2.66 5.06 -0.82
N ALA A 177 3.77 4.38 -1.10
CA ALA A 177 3.87 2.94 -1.04
C ALA A 177 5.22 2.48 -0.46
N ASP A 178 5.19 1.61 0.55
CA ASP A 178 6.38 0.95 1.11
C ASP A 178 6.28 -0.56 0.90
N LEU A 179 7.13 -1.06 0.00
CA LEU A 179 7.16 -2.45 -0.44
C LEU A 179 8.27 -3.18 0.33
N LYS A 180 7.95 -3.68 1.53
CA LYS A 180 8.96 -4.16 2.48
C LYS A 180 9.74 -5.37 1.98
N GLU A 181 10.91 -5.54 2.60
CA GLU A 181 11.73 -6.74 2.47
C GLU A 181 10.92 -8.01 2.77
N GLY A 182 11.31 -9.13 2.15
CA GLY A 182 10.57 -10.40 2.24
C GLY A 182 9.45 -10.56 1.20
N THR A 183 8.91 -9.46 0.66
CA THR A 183 7.93 -9.49 -0.43
C THR A 183 8.57 -9.78 -1.78
N TYR A 184 7.79 -10.37 -2.69
CA TYR A 184 8.24 -10.84 -4.00
C TYR A 184 7.19 -10.63 -5.10
N GLY A 185 7.62 -10.25 -6.30
CA GLY A 185 6.86 -10.45 -7.55
C GLY A 185 5.63 -9.56 -7.73
N GLY A 186 5.44 -8.57 -6.87
CA GLY A 186 4.29 -7.67 -6.94
C GLY A 186 4.39 -6.66 -8.08
N ARG A 187 3.28 -5.95 -8.31
CA ARG A 187 3.16 -4.90 -9.33
C ARG A 187 2.60 -3.64 -8.68
N LEU A 188 3.28 -2.51 -8.91
CA LEU A 188 2.82 -1.19 -8.52
C LEU A 188 2.75 -0.33 -9.78
N THR A 189 1.56 -0.23 -10.39
CA THR A 189 1.44 0.38 -11.73
C THR A 189 0.31 1.38 -11.89
N ASP A 190 0.50 2.36 -12.78
CA ASP A 190 -0.57 3.28 -13.18
C ASP A 190 -1.17 4.09 -12.02
N ASN A 191 -0.44 4.25 -10.91
CA ASN A 191 -0.89 5.03 -9.76
C ASN A 191 -0.44 6.49 -9.89
N LEU A 192 -1.23 7.40 -9.29
CA LEU A 192 -0.86 8.79 -9.08
C LEU A 192 -0.43 9.00 -7.62
N PHE A 193 0.79 9.49 -7.42
CA PHE A 193 1.33 9.88 -6.12
C PHE A 193 1.55 11.38 -6.03
N GLU A 194 0.95 12.04 -5.04
CA GLU A 194 1.14 13.48 -4.81
C GLU A 194 1.31 13.80 -3.33
N ARG A 195 2.28 14.65 -2.98
CA ARG A 195 2.45 15.15 -1.60
C ARG A 195 2.57 14.00 -0.57
N THR A 196 3.34 12.98 -0.91
CA THR A 196 3.63 11.81 -0.07
C THR A 196 4.99 11.96 0.63
N GLY A 197 5.31 11.13 1.62
CA GLY A 197 6.62 11.09 2.27
C GLY A 197 6.98 12.36 3.05
N THR A 198 5.98 13.05 3.59
CA THR A 198 6.17 14.45 4.01
C THR A 198 6.85 14.65 5.36
N SER A 199 6.90 13.63 6.23
CA SER A 199 7.33 13.80 7.62
C SER A 199 8.83 13.65 7.85
N GLY A 200 9.51 12.73 7.15
CA GLY A 200 10.91 12.37 7.43
C GLY A 200 11.09 11.46 8.65
N ASP A 201 10.02 11.23 9.41
CA ASP A 201 10.05 10.30 10.55
C ASP A 201 10.33 8.89 10.05
N THR A 202 11.12 8.12 10.80
CA THR A 202 11.54 6.75 10.43
C THR A 202 12.20 6.62 9.05
N SER A 203 12.80 7.71 8.55
CA SER A 203 13.39 7.82 7.20
C SER A 203 12.36 7.87 6.07
N ALA A 204 11.14 8.33 6.37
CA ALA A 204 10.13 8.48 5.34
C ALA A 204 10.40 9.71 4.46
N ASP A 205 11.20 9.53 3.41
CA ASP A 205 11.75 10.59 2.58
C ASP A 205 11.64 10.33 1.06
N SER A 206 10.75 9.40 0.66
CA SER A 206 10.41 9.12 -0.73
C SER A 206 8.91 9.00 -1.00
N ALA A 207 8.48 9.03 -2.27
CA ALA A 207 7.09 8.70 -2.61
C ALA A 207 6.84 7.18 -2.64
N ILE A 208 7.80 6.42 -3.13
CA ILE A 208 7.75 4.96 -3.20
C ILE A 208 9.09 4.42 -2.69
N ASP A 209 9.06 3.50 -1.73
CA ASP A 209 10.26 2.78 -1.28
C ASP A 209 10.14 1.28 -1.57
N VAL A 210 11.13 0.75 -2.28
CA VAL A 210 11.17 -0.65 -2.75
C VAL A 210 12.26 -1.42 -2.01
N LYS A 211 11.85 -2.29 -1.09
CA LYS A 211 12.74 -3.17 -0.32
C LYS A 211 12.55 -4.65 -0.69
N GLY A 212 11.40 -5.00 -1.25
CA GLY A 212 11.10 -6.34 -1.77
C GLY A 212 11.91 -6.73 -3.01
N ASN A 213 11.63 -7.90 -3.58
CA ASN A 213 12.32 -8.44 -4.76
C ASN A 213 11.36 -8.61 -5.95
N TYR A 214 11.90 -8.52 -7.17
CA TYR A 214 11.17 -8.75 -8.42
C TYR A 214 9.86 -7.96 -8.54
N TRP A 215 9.80 -6.78 -7.93
CA TRP A 215 8.70 -5.86 -8.11
C TRP A 215 8.79 -5.20 -9.48
N TYR A 216 7.65 -5.11 -10.16
CA TYR A 216 7.50 -4.22 -11.31
C TYR A 216 6.84 -2.92 -10.85
N VAL A 217 7.62 -1.83 -10.84
CA VAL A 217 7.17 -0.49 -10.46
C VAL A 217 7.17 0.38 -11.72
N GLY A 218 6.00 0.55 -12.33
CA GLY A 218 5.98 1.23 -13.61
C GLY A 218 4.71 1.95 -13.99
N HIS A 219 4.82 2.86 -14.95
CA HIS A 219 3.70 3.68 -15.43
C HIS A 219 3.05 4.55 -14.33
N ASN A 220 3.71 4.76 -13.19
CA ASN A 220 3.21 5.64 -12.15
C ASN A 220 3.52 7.10 -12.47
N THR A 221 2.65 8.01 -12.05
CA THR A 221 2.87 9.45 -12.08
C THR A 221 3.14 9.95 -10.67
N ILE A 222 4.28 10.60 -10.44
CA ILE A 222 4.76 10.99 -9.12
C ILE A 222 5.11 12.47 -9.16
N GLY A 223 4.58 13.27 -8.23
CA GLY A 223 4.87 14.70 -8.22
C GLY A 223 4.50 15.42 -6.94
N GLN A 224 4.68 16.73 -6.97
CA GLN A 224 4.44 17.63 -5.83
C GLN A 224 5.15 17.15 -4.54
N PRO A 225 6.48 16.93 -4.56
CA PRO A 225 7.21 16.59 -3.35
C PRO A 225 7.00 17.68 -2.29
N ARG A 226 6.91 17.27 -1.03
CA ARG A 226 6.70 18.18 0.11
C ARG A 226 7.45 17.68 1.34
N GLY A 227 7.74 18.61 2.24
CA GLY A 227 8.34 18.31 3.53
C GLY A 227 9.69 17.63 3.36
N ALA A 228 9.87 16.49 4.02
CA ALA A 228 11.11 15.73 3.98
C ALA A 228 11.29 14.87 2.71
N ASN A 229 10.31 14.81 1.81
CA ASN A 229 10.40 13.97 0.62
C ASN A 229 11.47 14.50 -0.36
N VAL A 230 12.54 13.74 -0.55
CA VAL A 230 13.69 14.13 -1.37
C VAL A 230 13.80 13.36 -2.69
N ASP A 231 13.28 12.14 -2.77
CA ASP A 231 13.43 11.25 -3.93
C ASP A 231 12.06 10.70 -4.40
N GLY A 232 11.84 10.61 -5.72
CA GLY A 232 10.58 10.07 -6.26
C GLY A 232 10.37 8.60 -5.90
N ILE A 233 11.34 7.77 -6.28
CA ILE A 233 11.39 6.34 -5.98
C ILE A 233 12.74 6.04 -5.33
N GLN A 234 12.72 5.33 -4.21
CA GLN A 234 13.91 4.75 -3.61
C GLN A 234 13.86 3.23 -3.67
N THR A 235 15.03 2.62 -3.69
CA THR A 235 15.16 1.19 -3.41
C THR A 235 16.14 0.97 -2.28
N HIS A 236 15.83 0.08 -1.34
CA HIS A 236 16.67 -0.19 -0.17
C HIS A 236 16.90 -1.67 0.07
N ARG A 237 18.17 -2.05 0.15
CA ARG A 237 18.58 -3.39 0.55
C ARG A 237 18.72 -3.48 2.07
N ILE A 238 17.69 -4.01 2.73
CA ILE A 238 17.66 -4.19 4.20
C ILE A 238 18.40 -5.47 4.62
N LYS A 239 18.27 -6.55 3.83
CA LYS A 239 18.99 -7.83 3.97
C LYS A 239 19.74 -8.17 2.70
N THR A 240 20.72 -9.06 2.81
CA THR A 240 21.51 -9.53 1.66
C THR A 240 20.64 -10.12 0.55
N TYR A 241 19.49 -10.72 0.82
CA TYR A 241 18.59 -11.31 -0.19
C TYR A 241 17.38 -10.42 -0.56
N SER A 242 17.36 -9.16 -0.13
CA SER A 242 16.29 -8.19 -0.43
C SER A 242 16.73 -7.18 -1.49
N ASN A 243 15.77 -6.46 -2.08
CA ASN A 243 15.99 -5.48 -3.14
C ASN A 243 16.80 -6.00 -4.35
N ASP A 244 16.35 -7.12 -4.92
CA ASP A 244 16.95 -7.76 -6.09
C ASP A 244 15.92 -8.01 -7.21
N GLY A 245 16.33 -7.77 -8.46
CA GLY A 245 15.52 -8.03 -9.65
C GLY A 245 14.33 -7.10 -9.86
N ASN A 246 14.25 -5.98 -9.14
CA ASN A 246 13.17 -5.00 -9.30
C ASN A 246 13.32 -4.27 -10.64
N VAL A 247 12.20 -4.01 -11.32
CA VAL A 247 12.17 -3.28 -12.58
C VAL A 247 11.38 -1.99 -12.37
N ILE A 248 12.05 -0.86 -12.56
CA ILE A 248 11.48 0.48 -12.46
C ILE A 248 11.36 1.04 -13.87
N ASP A 249 10.13 1.15 -14.39
CA ASP A 249 9.88 1.31 -15.82
C ASP A 249 8.78 2.33 -16.14
N ALA A 250 9.02 3.20 -17.12
CA ALA A 250 8.02 4.11 -17.67
C ALA A 250 7.29 5.00 -16.63
N ASN A 251 7.92 5.31 -15.50
CA ASN A 251 7.35 6.24 -14.52
C ASN A 251 7.57 7.68 -14.97
N THR A 252 6.62 8.57 -14.66
CA THR A 252 6.74 10.01 -14.86
C THR A 252 6.87 10.70 -13.51
N ILE A 253 8.04 11.27 -13.23
CA ILE A 253 8.33 11.96 -11.97
C ILE A 253 8.50 13.44 -12.27
N TRP A 254 7.46 14.22 -12.00
CA TRP A 254 7.38 15.64 -12.36
C TRP A 254 7.57 16.54 -11.13
N ASP A 255 7.74 17.84 -11.39
CA ASP A 255 8.11 18.86 -10.40
C ASP A 255 9.59 18.77 -9.95
N TYR A 256 10.03 19.69 -9.09
CA TYR A 256 11.41 19.75 -8.60
C TYR A 256 11.62 18.89 -7.35
N TRP A 257 12.61 17.99 -7.41
CA TRP A 257 13.03 17.14 -6.29
C TRP A 257 14.45 17.49 -5.84
N SER A 258 14.67 17.54 -4.52
CA SER A 258 16.00 17.88 -3.97
C SER A 258 17.02 16.77 -4.18
N GLY A 259 16.59 15.51 -4.22
CA GLY A 259 17.39 14.33 -4.54
C GLY A 259 17.31 13.95 -6.01
N TYR A 260 16.93 12.69 -6.28
CA TYR A 260 16.79 12.02 -7.57
C TYR A 260 15.33 11.71 -7.88
N GLY A 261 15.01 11.54 -9.16
CA GLY A 261 13.77 10.85 -9.55
C GLY A 261 13.77 9.42 -8.99
N ILE A 262 14.85 8.67 -9.23
CA ILE A 262 14.98 7.26 -8.83
C ILE A 262 16.34 7.03 -8.17
N LYS A 263 16.37 6.75 -6.87
CA LYS A 263 17.58 6.47 -6.11
C LYS A 263 17.69 5.00 -5.74
N VAL A 264 18.65 4.32 -6.34
CA VAL A 264 18.97 2.92 -6.06
C VAL A 264 20.10 2.86 -5.01
N THR A 265 19.80 2.43 -3.79
CA THR A 265 20.80 2.36 -2.71
C THR A 265 21.46 0.98 -2.57
N ASN A 266 22.66 0.94 -1.97
CA ASN A 266 23.34 -0.27 -1.47
C ASN A 266 23.61 -1.39 -2.49
N ASN A 267 24.22 -1.03 -3.63
CA ASN A 267 24.53 -1.87 -4.79
C ASN A 267 23.27 -2.35 -5.52
N ALA A 268 23.21 -2.05 -6.81
CA ALA A 268 22.05 -2.19 -7.68
C ALA A 268 21.57 -3.62 -7.97
N GLY A 269 21.88 -4.63 -7.14
CA GLY A 269 21.47 -6.02 -7.32
C GLY A 269 21.42 -6.44 -8.80
N ASN A 270 20.30 -7.02 -9.21
CA ASN A 270 19.83 -7.09 -10.59
C ASN A 270 18.69 -6.09 -10.86
N ASN A 271 18.62 -4.98 -10.12
CA ASN A 271 17.58 -3.97 -10.30
C ASN A 271 17.82 -3.21 -11.61
N VAL A 272 16.74 -3.02 -12.36
CA VAL A 272 16.75 -2.34 -13.65
C VAL A 272 15.97 -1.04 -13.54
N VAL A 273 16.64 0.07 -13.87
CA VAL A 273 15.97 1.35 -14.13
C VAL A 273 15.96 1.51 -15.64
N THR A 274 14.79 1.44 -16.27
CA THR A 274 14.73 1.52 -17.74
C THR A 274 14.84 2.97 -18.22
N CYS A 275 15.28 3.16 -19.46
CA CYS A 275 15.40 4.49 -20.06
C CYS A 275 14.05 5.13 -20.43
N SER A 276 12.94 4.42 -20.24
CA SER A 276 11.59 4.92 -20.50
C SER A 276 11.06 5.80 -19.36
N ASN A 277 11.70 5.79 -18.18
CA ASN A 277 11.36 6.71 -17.09
C ASN A 277 11.61 8.16 -17.49
N GLN A 278 10.74 9.06 -17.06
CA GLN A 278 10.77 10.47 -17.41
C GLN A 278 10.82 11.32 -16.15
N VAL A 279 11.73 12.29 -16.12
CA VAL A 279 11.82 13.31 -15.05
C VAL A 279 11.64 14.72 -15.61
N PRO A 280 10.47 15.02 -16.23
CA PRO A 280 10.26 16.32 -16.84
C PRO A 280 10.44 17.41 -15.77
N HIS A 281 11.25 18.42 -16.09
CA HIS A 281 11.58 19.56 -15.22
C HIS A 281 12.64 19.32 -14.13
N MET A 282 13.18 18.10 -13.99
CA MET A 282 14.45 17.90 -13.29
C MET A 282 15.62 18.05 -14.26
N ALA A 283 16.76 18.58 -13.80
CA ALA A 283 17.99 18.50 -14.58
C ALA A 283 18.31 17.01 -14.86
N SER A 284 18.61 16.65 -16.10
CA SER A 284 18.78 15.25 -16.55
C SER A 284 19.80 14.44 -15.74
N SER A 285 20.73 15.11 -15.05
CA SER A 285 21.68 14.51 -14.10
C SER A 285 21.05 14.01 -12.78
N LYS A 286 19.72 14.08 -12.63
CA LYS A 286 18.98 13.62 -11.45
C LYS A 286 17.91 12.57 -11.74
N LEU A 287 17.83 12.01 -12.96
CA LEU A 287 16.89 10.93 -13.24
C LEU A 287 17.11 9.74 -12.30
N SER A 288 18.34 9.22 -12.30
CA SER A 288 18.76 8.19 -11.37
C SER A 288 20.24 8.32 -11.02
N ASN A 289 20.63 7.75 -9.88
CA ASN A 289 22.04 7.62 -9.47
C ASN A 289 22.75 6.44 -10.14
N ILE A 290 22.06 5.63 -10.95
CA ILE A 290 22.63 4.60 -11.82
C ILE A 290 22.25 4.85 -13.28
N GLY A 291 23.00 4.27 -14.21
CA GLY A 291 22.65 4.32 -15.63
C GLY A 291 21.38 3.51 -15.92
N CYS A 292 20.57 3.98 -16.87
CA CYS A 292 19.43 3.21 -17.32
C CYS A 292 19.86 2.08 -18.27
N SER A 293 19.10 0.99 -18.26
CA SER A 293 19.35 -0.21 -19.06
C SER A 293 18.06 -0.90 -19.47
#